data_AF-N6THI1-F1
#
_entry.id   AF-N6THI1-F1
#
_cell.length_a   1.000
_cell.length_b   1.000
_cell.length_c   1.000
_cell.angle_alpha   90.00
_cell.angle_beta   90.00
_cell.angle_gamma   90.00
#
_symmetry.space_group_name_H-M   'P 1'
#
loop_
_entity.id
_entity.type
_entity.pdbx_description
1 polymer ?
#
loop_
_entity_poly.entity_id
_entity_poly.type
_entity_poly.pdbx_seq_one_letter_code
_entity_poly.pdbx_strand_id
1 'polypeptide(L)'
;MAKNVRRQSEELEVLKAIFEDKWKQCRVVPDRYTIDIAKDLELSITLNKSYPSDRAPEYDIWAPNLDKRQKHLIDEEFEKIYR
;
A
#
# COMPACT_ATOMS: atom_id res chain seq x y z
N MET A 1 1.96 2.21 -20.69
CA MET A 1 1.02 1.23 -20.10
C MET A 1 1.67 -0.12 -19.79
N ALA A 2 2.26 -0.86 -20.76
CA ALA A 2 2.81 -2.21 -20.49
C ALA A 2 3.96 -2.28 -19.46
N LYS A 3 4.80 -1.23 -19.37
CA LYS A 3 5.93 -1.20 -18.41
C LYS A 3 5.48 -1.09 -16.95
N ASN A 4 4.41 -0.35 -16.66
CA ASN A 4 3.89 -0.19 -15.30
C ASN A 4 3.31 -1.50 -14.79
N VAL A 5 2.49 -2.18 -15.61
CA VAL A 5 1.88 -3.46 -15.26
C VAL A 5 2.94 -4.48 -14.85
N ARG A 6 4.01 -4.61 -15.65
CA ARG A 6 5.09 -5.54 -15.32
C ARG A 6 5.78 -5.19 -14.00
N ARG A 7 6.13 -3.91 -13.79
CA ARG A 7 6.76 -3.46 -12.54
C ARG A 7 5.88 -3.68 -11.32
N GLN A 8 4.57 -3.40 -11.46
CA GLN A 8 3.59 -3.66 -10.41
C GLN A 8 3.50 -5.16 -10.10
N SER A 9 3.47 -6.04 -11.11
CA SER A 9 3.45 -7.48 -10.89
C SER A 9 4.69 -7.98 -10.16
N GLU A 10 5.88 -7.55 -10.58
CA GLU A 10 7.16 -7.89 -9.91
C GLU A 10 7.17 -7.41 -8.45
N GLU A 11 6.70 -6.20 -8.18
CA GLU A 11 6.59 -5.66 -6.83
C GLU A 11 5.57 -6.40 -5.95
N LEU A 12 4.40 -6.73 -6.51
CA LEU A 12 3.37 -7.51 -5.80
C LEU A 12 3.85 -8.90 -5.40
N GLU A 13 4.62 -9.57 -6.26
CA GLU A 13 5.23 -10.86 -5.94
C GLU A 13 6.22 -10.75 -4.79
N VAL A 14 7.06 -9.71 -4.79
CA VAL A 14 8.01 -9.44 -3.70
C VAL A 14 7.27 -9.12 -2.39
N LEU A 15 6.27 -8.25 -2.42
CA LEU A 15 5.48 -7.89 -1.24
C LEU A 15 4.75 -9.10 -0.67
N LYS A 16 4.14 -9.93 -1.52
CA LYS A 16 3.50 -11.17 -1.10
C LYS A 16 4.50 -12.14 -0.46
N ALA A 17 5.75 -12.19 -0.92
CA ALA A 17 6.79 -13.02 -0.33
C ALA A 17 7.31 -12.47 1.01
N ILE A 18 7.33 -11.15 1.20
CA ILE A 18 7.78 -10.51 2.46
C ILE A 18 6.73 -10.63 3.56
N PHE A 19 5.46 -10.39 3.21
CA PHE A 19 4.36 -10.29 4.16
C PHE A 19 3.56 -11.59 4.30
N GLU A 20 3.78 -12.56 3.42
CA GLU A 20 3.20 -13.91 3.46
C GLU A 20 1.71 -13.93 3.82
N ASP A 21 1.36 -14.41 5.01
CA ASP A 21 0.00 -14.57 5.54
C ASP A 21 -0.69 -13.24 5.88
N LYS A 22 0.10 -12.18 6.09
CA LYS A 22 -0.38 -10.82 6.37
C LYS A 22 -0.78 -10.07 5.10
N TRP A 23 -0.39 -10.56 3.93
CA TRP A 23 -0.73 -9.96 2.65
C TRP A 23 -2.09 -10.45 2.14
N LYS A 24 -2.99 -9.53 1.82
CA LYS A 24 -4.34 -9.84 1.33
C LYS A 24 -4.66 -9.03 0.09
N GLN A 25 -5.27 -9.67 -0.90
CA GLN A 25 -5.86 -8.98 -2.05
C GLN A 25 -7.35 -8.76 -1.80
N CYS A 26 -7.83 -7.54 -2.03
CA CYS A 26 -9.26 -7.24 -1.95
C CYS A 26 -10.01 -7.99 -3.06
N ARG A 27 -11.00 -8.81 -2.70
CA ARG A 27 -11.78 -9.59 -3.68
C ARG A 27 -12.67 -8.73 -4.57
N VAL A 28 -13.06 -7.54 -4.09
CA VAL A 28 -14.02 -6.65 -4.77
C VAL A 28 -13.30 -5.62 -5.64
N VAL A 29 -12.11 -5.18 -5.24
CA VAL A 29 -11.32 -4.15 -5.94
C VAL A 29 -9.97 -4.77 -6.31
N PRO A 30 -9.75 -5.18 -7.58
CA PRO A 30 -8.60 -5.98 -7.99
C PRO A 30 -7.23 -5.33 -7.70
N ASP A 31 -7.18 -4.01 -7.81
CA ASP A 31 -5.96 -3.20 -7.67
C ASP A 31 -5.72 -2.75 -6.22
N ARG A 32 -6.56 -3.21 -5.27
CA ARG A 32 -6.45 -2.90 -3.85
C ARG A 32 -5.96 -4.10 -3.05
N TYR A 33 -4.98 -3.86 -2.22
CA TYR A 33 -4.35 -4.85 -1.37
C TYR A 33 -4.30 -4.32 0.06
N THR A 34 -4.32 -5.22 1.04
CA THR A 34 -4.16 -4.89 2.45
C THR A 34 -3.04 -5.69 3.09
N ILE A 35 -2.37 -5.07 4.06
CA ILE A 35 -1.27 -5.66 4.82
C ILE A 35 -1.56 -5.49 6.31
N ASP A 36 -1.64 -6.59 7.04
CA ASP A 36 -1.73 -6.56 8.50
C ASP A 36 -0.33 -6.26 9.09
N ILE A 37 -0.09 -5.01 9.51
CA ILE A 37 1.23 -4.59 10.01
C ILE A 37 1.38 -4.99 11.48
N ALA A 38 0.36 -4.74 12.28
CA ALA A 38 0.31 -5.08 13.70
C ALA A 38 -1.14 -5.30 14.15
N LYS A 39 -1.33 -5.70 15.41
CA LYS A 39 -2.66 -5.76 16.02
C LYS A 39 -3.31 -4.37 15.93
N ASP A 40 -4.49 -4.31 15.34
CA ASP A 40 -5.25 -3.07 15.11
C ASP A 40 -4.53 -2.04 14.21
N LEU A 41 -3.69 -2.51 13.27
CA LEU A 41 -3.05 -1.67 12.27
C LEU A 41 -3.02 -2.40 10.92
N GLU A 42 -3.86 -1.95 9.99
CA GLU A 42 -3.91 -2.44 8.60
C GLU A 42 -3.56 -1.31 7.63
N LEU A 43 -2.66 -1.59 6.69
CA LEU A 43 -2.34 -0.71 5.58
C LEU A 43 -3.09 -1.19 4.33
N SER A 44 -3.96 -0.34 3.78
CA SER A 44 -4.55 -0.51 2.45
C SER A 44 -3.69 0.23 1.42
N ILE A 45 -3.36 -0.43 0.31
CA ILE A 45 -2.70 0.18 -0.84
C ILE A 45 -3.50 -0.08 -2.12
N THR A 46 -3.58 0.93 -2.99
CA THR A 46 -4.21 0.84 -4.30
C THR A 46 -3.20 1.24 -5.37
N LEU A 47 -2.84 0.26 -6.21
CA LEU A 47 -1.88 0.44 -7.29
C LEU A 47 -2.59 0.99 -8.52
N ASN A 48 -2.62 2.32 -8.65
CA ASN A 48 -3.22 2.96 -9.81
C ASN A 48 -2.44 2.67 -11.10
N LYS A 49 -3.10 2.79 -12.26
CA LYS A 49 -2.49 2.43 -13.57
C LYS A 49 -1.26 3.26 -13.96
N SER A 50 -1.12 4.46 -13.39
CA SER A 50 -0.01 5.38 -13.64
C SER A 50 1.19 5.12 -12.72
N TYR A 51 1.01 4.45 -11.59
CA TYR A 51 2.08 3.95 -10.73
C TYR A 51 2.89 2.85 -11.46
N PRO A 52 4.22 2.75 -11.30
CA PRO A 52 5.09 3.63 -10.51
C PRO A 52 5.63 4.84 -11.28
N SER A 53 5.17 5.11 -12.51
CA SER A 53 5.82 6.10 -13.37
C SER A 53 5.43 7.56 -13.11
N ASP A 54 4.14 7.84 -12.88
CA ASP A 54 3.68 9.24 -12.83
C ASP A 54 3.27 9.72 -11.43
N ARG A 55 2.91 8.79 -10.53
CA ARG A 55 2.46 9.12 -9.17
C ARG A 55 2.64 7.94 -8.23
N ALA A 56 2.69 8.26 -6.93
CA ALA A 56 2.64 7.31 -5.82
C ALA A 56 1.40 6.40 -5.87
N PRO A 57 1.41 5.24 -5.18
CA PRO A 57 0.20 4.49 -4.96
C PRO A 57 -0.71 5.27 -4.01
N GLU A 58 -2.01 5.00 -4.07
CA GLU A 58 -2.93 5.53 -3.07
C GLU A 58 -2.86 4.60 -1.84
N TYR A 59 -2.87 5.16 -0.64
CA TYR A 59 -2.83 4.38 0.60
C TYR A 59 -3.86 4.90 1.60
N ASP A 60 -4.28 4.00 2.50
CA ASP A 60 -5.14 4.31 3.64
C ASP A 60 -4.70 3.44 4.83
N ILE A 61 -4.78 3.99 6.04
CA ILE A 61 -4.36 3.31 7.26
C ILE A 61 -5.55 3.15 8.19
N TRP A 62 -5.94 1.90 8.40
CA TRP A 62 -6.87 1.57 9.46
C TRP A 62 -6.09 1.33 10.75
N ALA A 63 -6.15 2.32 11.64
CA ALA A 63 -5.52 2.29 12.94
C ALA A 63 -6.40 2.99 13.99
N PRO A 64 -7.33 2.28 14.65
CA PRO A 64 -8.19 2.86 15.69
C PRO A 64 -7.40 3.32 16.93
N ASN A 65 -6.24 2.73 17.17
CA ASN A 65 -5.40 3.02 18.33
C ASN A 65 -4.45 4.22 18.14
N LEU A 66 -4.36 4.76 16.92
CA LEU A 66 -3.50 5.92 16.63
C LEU A 66 -4.28 7.23 16.71
N ASP A 67 -3.68 8.22 17.37
CA ASP A 67 -4.23 9.57 17.42
C ASP A 67 -3.99 10.34 16.11
N LYS A 68 -4.62 11.51 15.98
CA LYS A 68 -4.52 12.35 14.77
C LYS A 68 -3.09 12.79 14.47
N ARG A 69 -2.27 13.04 15.50
CA ARG A 69 -0.89 13.50 15.33
C ARG A 69 -0.01 12.37 14.81
N GLN A 70 -0.18 11.16 15.33
CA GLN A 70 0.54 9.97 14.86
C GLN A 70 0.20 9.65 13.41
N LYS A 71 -1.08 9.71 13.04
CA LYS A 71 -1.50 9.52 11.64
C LYS A 71 -0.88 10.56 10.72
N HIS A 72 -0.90 11.82 11.12
CA HIS A 72 -0.28 12.89 10.35
C HIS A 72 1.23 12.69 10.14
N LEU A 73 1.96 12.27 11.17
CA LEU A 73 3.39 11.97 11.04
C LEU A 73 3.64 10.81 10.06
N ILE A 74 2.78 9.79 10.07
CA ILE A 74 2.89 8.69 9.11
C ILE A 74 2.65 9.21 7.69
N ASP A 75 1.61 10.02 7.47
CA ASP A 75 1.32 10.59 6.16
C ASP A 75 2.49 11.44 5.63
N GLU A 76 3.12 12.26 6.49
CA GLU A 76 4.31 13.03 6.15
C GLU A 76 5.50 12.15 5.74
N GLU A 77 5.70 11.00 6.40
CA GLU A 77 6.76 10.05 6.02
C GLU A 77 6.46 9.37 4.67
N PHE A 78 5.20 9.02 4.40
CA PHE A 78 4.79 8.51 3.08
C PHE A 78 5.04 9.55 1.98
N GLU A 79 4.74 10.82 2.21
CA GLU A 79 5.03 11.89 1.25
C GLU A 79 6.53 12.02 0.95
N LYS A 80 7.41 11.78 1.93
CA LYS A 80 8.86 11.84 1.74
C LYS A 80 9.38 10.68 0.88
N ILE A 81 8.80 9.49 1.02
CA ILE A 81 9.23 8.29 0.26
C ILE A 81 8.91 8.44 -1.24
N TYR A 82 7.79 9.07 -1.56
CA TYR A 82 7.30 9.19 -2.94
C TYR A 82 7.50 10.58 -3.58
N ARG A 83 8.30 11.44 -2.94
CA ARG A 83 8.81 12.70 -3.51
C ARG A 83 9.99 12.46 -4.43
#